data_AF-A0A933Y0Q4-F1
#
_entry.id   AF-A0A933Y0Q4-F1
#
_cell.length_a   1.000
_cell.length_b   1.000
_cell.length_c   1.000
_cell.angle_alpha   90.00
_cell.angle_beta   90.00
_cell.angle_gamma   90.00
#
_symmetry.space_group_name_H-M   'P 1'
#
loop_
_entity.id
_entity.type
_entity.pdbx_description
1 polymer ?
#
loop_
_entity_poly.entity_id
_entity_poly.type
_entity_poly.pdbx_seq_one_letter_code
_entity_poly.pdbx_strand_id
1 'polypeptide(L)'
;MDHRLGTCSACSARYQIPATFPHSRAKCRTCGGVVEIGPVVGAKSARSASKALTTPATTHPATDAERAPRTEPQAERPSAARAPVAGRATPPTPQPDSPIPPRATPKPPDAPLESTPAPKPAAAKPESAARSAPERAARDPKAAADRQARDAKAAAATEPESKSKLVPIALGALMLTAAVIAAFFYNRGERDDSAHAAPPSDAPQDQERAPLSGAQPGAQPAAQPGSQTDAPAPRELDRDLADSASVDLSALADLATPELRASAEGTTLDSALQRFLAAATTSERETAARELVAAGRPALLFALDAWKRLDLATDDGRADATALERDVVTALAGGRSFGWKADGSAESRLFGARVIAQWHRVAGSDDAWQRFLASAATH
;
A
#
# COMPACT_ATOMS: atom_id res chain seq x y z
N MET A 1 11.41 -29.78 -33.70
CA MET A 1 12.58 -29.09 -33.11
C MET A 1 12.72 -29.60 -31.69
N ASP A 2 13.89 -30.06 -31.27
CA ASP A 2 14.05 -30.63 -29.92
C ASP A 2 14.05 -29.52 -28.85
N HIS A 3 13.40 -29.79 -27.73
CA HIS A 3 13.30 -28.86 -26.59
C HIS A 3 13.69 -29.58 -25.29
N ARG A 4 14.24 -28.80 -24.36
CA ARG A 4 14.47 -29.17 -22.97
C ARG A 4 13.40 -28.52 -22.10
N LEU A 5 12.91 -29.25 -21.11
CA LEU A 5 12.00 -28.68 -20.11
C LEU A 5 12.83 -28.11 -18.96
N GLY A 6 12.62 -26.82 -18.67
CA GLY A 6 13.18 -26.17 -17.49
C GLY A 6 12.11 -25.83 -16.47
N THR A 7 12.41 -25.94 -15.17
CA THR A 7 11.49 -25.56 -14.08
C THR A 7 12.15 -24.53 -13.19
N CYS A 8 11.46 -23.44 -12.88
CA CYS A 8 11.96 -22.45 -11.92
C CYS A 8 11.88 -22.98 -10.49
N SER A 9 12.98 -22.88 -9.72
CA SER A 9 13.02 -23.30 -8.32
C SER A 9 12.19 -22.42 -7.37
N ALA A 10 11.97 -21.15 -7.73
CA ALA A 10 11.27 -20.19 -6.87
C ALA A 10 9.75 -20.17 -7.07
N CYS A 11 9.27 -20.31 -8.32
CA CYS A 11 7.85 -20.21 -8.64
C CYS A 11 7.29 -21.42 -9.40
N SER A 12 8.09 -22.48 -9.59
CA SER A 12 7.69 -23.73 -10.26
C SER A 12 7.22 -23.58 -11.71
N ALA A 13 7.43 -22.42 -12.34
CA ALA A 13 7.07 -22.17 -13.73
C ALA A 13 7.89 -23.07 -14.68
N ARG A 14 7.22 -23.65 -15.68
CA ARG A 14 7.84 -24.55 -16.68
C ARG A 14 8.10 -23.81 -17.99
N TYR A 15 9.26 -24.04 -18.58
CA TYR A 15 9.70 -23.42 -19.83
C TYR A 15 10.14 -24.46 -20.85
N GLN A 16 9.77 -24.25 -22.11
CA GLN A 16 10.33 -25.00 -23.24
C GLN A 16 11.54 -24.25 -23.77
N ILE A 17 12.73 -24.83 -23.60
CA ILE A 17 13.99 -24.19 -23.94
C ILE A 17 14.58 -24.93 -25.16
N PRO A 18 15.01 -24.22 -26.22
CA PRO A 18 15.62 -24.87 -27.38
C PRO A 18 16.81 -25.74 -26.98
N ALA A 19 16.95 -26.92 -27.59
CA ALA A 19 18.07 -27.81 -27.30
C ALA A 19 19.45 -27.19 -27.60
N THR A 20 19.51 -26.14 -28.43
CA THR A 20 20.73 -25.38 -28.75
C THR A 20 21.21 -24.46 -27.63
N PHE A 21 20.42 -24.28 -26.56
CA PHE A 21 20.81 -23.42 -25.44
C PHE A 21 21.94 -24.08 -24.61
N PRO A 22 23.13 -23.46 -24.51
CA PRO A 22 24.32 -24.13 -24.00
C PRO A 22 24.34 -24.26 -22.46
N HIS A 23 23.55 -23.46 -21.74
CA HIS A 23 23.56 -23.45 -20.28
C HIS A 23 22.54 -24.42 -19.68
N SER A 24 22.83 -24.93 -18.49
CA SER A 24 21.90 -25.75 -17.68
C SER A 24 21.01 -24.92 -16.75
N ARG A 25 21.23 -23.60 -16.71
CA ARG A 25 20.50 -22.64 -15.89
C ARG A 25 20.11 -21.43 -16.73
N ALA A 26 18.91 -20.93 -16.51
CA ALA A 26 18.43 -19.67 -17.08
C ALA A 26 17.71 -18.83 -16.01
N LYS A 27 17.53 -17.54 -16.25
CA LYS A 27 16.74 -16.68 -15.37
C LYS A 27 15.25 -16.86 -15.68
N CYS A 28 14.45 -17.12 -14.66
CA CYS A 28 13.00 -17.26 -14.75
C CYS A 28 12.39 -15.94 -15.20
N ARG A 29 11.62 -15.96 -16.30
CA ARG A 29 10.96 -14.75 -16.80
C ARG A 29 9.85 -14.28 -15.86
N THR A 30 9.26 -15.18 -15.07
CA THR A 30 8.13 -14.89 -14.19
C THR A 30 8.55 -14.24 -12.87
N CYS A 31 9.54 -14.79 -12.17
CA CYS A 31 9.92 -14.32 -10.84
C CYS A 31 11.39 -13.88 -10.71
N GLY A 32 12.18 -13.97 -11.79
CA GLY A 32 13.61 -13.67 -11.76
C GLY A 32 14.48 -14.71 -11.04
N GLY A 33 13.90 -15.77 -10.50
CA GLY A 33 14.61 -16.91 -9.90
C GLY A 33 15.38 -17.76 -10.93
N VAL A 34 15.97 -18.87 -10.49
CA VAL A 34 16.76 -19.75 -11.36
C VAL A 34 15.86 -20.83 -11.96
N VAL A 35 15.92 -21.02 -13.27
CA VAL A 35 15.30 -22.14 -14.02
C VAL A 35 16.35 -23.22 -14.21
N GLU A 36 16.09 -24.39 -13.63
CA GLU A 36 16.91 -25.58 -13.84
C GLU A 36 16.45 -26.29 -15.10
N ILE A 37 17.35 -26.47 -16.06
CA ILE A 37 17.04 -27.02 -17.38
C ILE A 37 17.39 -28.50 -17.38
N GLY A 38 16.36 -29.36 -17.44
CA GLY A 38 16.52 -30.81 -17.47
C GLY A 38 17.31 -31.30 -18.69
N PRO A 39 17.80 -32.55 -18.67
CA PRO A 39 18.41 -33.18 -19.85
C PRO A 39 17.39 -33.27 -21.01
N VAL A 40 17.87 -33.38 -22.25
CA VAL A 40 17.01 -33.45 -23.45
C VAL A 40 16.12 -34.69 -23.37
N VAL A 41 14.83 -34.48 -23.10
CA VAL A 41 13.82 -35.54 -23.03
C VAL A 41 13.49 -35.96 -24.45
N GLY A 42 14.04 -37.10 -24.90
CA GLY A 42 13.78 -37.63 -26.25
C GLY A 42 15.03 -38.01 -27.05
N ALA A 43 16.23 -37.70 -26.56
CA ALA A 43 17.43 -38.34 -27.10
C ALA A 43 17.39 -39.82 -26.68
N LYS A 44 16.89 -40.69 -27.56
CA LYS A 44 17.06 -42.14 -27.45
C LYS A 44 18.53 -42.38 -27.11
N SER A 45 18.77 -42.89 -25.91
CA SER A 45 20.07 -43.27 -25.39
C SER A 45 20.87 -44.01 -26.46
N ALA A 46 21.72 -43.27 -27.17
CA ALA A 46 22.77 -43.82 -28.02
C ALA A 46 23.84 -44.33 -27.06
N ARG A 47 23.63 -45.59 -26.71
CA ARG A 47 24.40 -46.45 -25.83
C ARG A 47 25.92 -46.25 -25.99
N SER A 48 26.56 -46.12 -24.83
CA SER A 48 27.95 -46.38 -24.51
C SER A 48 28.82 -47.03 -25.60
N ALA A 49 29.95 -46.39 -25.87
CA ALA A 49 31.21 -47.07 -26.17
C ALA A 49 32.39 -46.26 -25.61
N SER A 50 32.97 -46.78 -24.52
CA SER A 50 34.41 -46.83 -24.22
C SER A 50 35.24 -45.54 -24.22
N LYS A 51 35.78 -45.16 -23.06
CA LYS A 51 37.15 -45.54 -22.69
C LYS A 51 37.46 -45.24 -21.22
N ALA A 52 38.00 -46.26 -20.58
CA ALA A 52 38.49 -46.27 -19.21
C ALA A 52 39.70 -45.33 -18.98
N LEU A 53 40.05 -45.23 -17.70
CA LEU A 53 41.37 -44.90 -17.15
C LEU A 53 41.64 -43.40 -16.93
N THR A 54 41.49 -42.94 -15.67
CA THR A 54 42.63 -42.73 -14.74
C THR A 54 42.17 -41.84 -13.58
N THR A 55 42.05 -42.44 -12.41
CA THR A 55 42.02 -41.77 -11.10
C THR A 55 43.41 -41.24 -10.77
N PRO A 56 43.52 -40.11 -10.04
CA PRO A 56 44.44 -40.12 -8.92
C PRO A 56 43.72 -39.82 -7.62
N ALA A 57 44.02 -40.67 -6.64
CA ALA A 57 43.65 -40.53 -5.26
C ALA A 57 44.24 -39.24 -4.66
N THR A 58 43.44 -38.51 -3.89
CA THR A 58 43.97 -37.62 -2.85
C THR A 58 43.30 -37.99 -1.54
N THR A 59 44.08 -38.72 -0.76
CA THR A 59 43.87 -39.12 0.62
C THR A 59 43.84 -37.87 1.50
N HIS A 60 42.70 -37.57 2.12
CA HIS A 60 42.68 -36.74 3.33
C HIS A 60 42.40 -37.66 4.53
N PRO A 61 43.32 -37.76 5.50
CA PRO A 61 43.11 -38.59 6.67
C PRO A 61 42.13 -37.94 7.64
N ALA A 62 41.22 -38.78 8.14
CA ALA A 62 40.48 -38.55 9.36
C ALA A 62 41.46 -38.34 10.52
N THR A 63 41.21 -37.33 11.34
CA THR A 63 41.80 -37.24 12.68
C THR A 63 40.65 -37.08 13.67
N ASP A 64 40.33 -38.17 14.34
CA ASP A 64 39.70 -38.17 15.64
C ASP A 64 40.60 -37.41 16.63
N ALA A 65 40.03 -36.44 17.33
CA ALA A 65 40.61 -35.88 18.53
C ALA A 65 39.48 -35.32 19.43
N GLU A 66 38.98 -36.22 20.26
CA GLU A 66 38.37 -35.95 21.54
C GLU A 66 39.17 -34.91 22.34
N ARG A 67 38.55 -33.78 22.72
CA ARG A 67 39.06 -32.96 23.83
C ARG A 67 37.96 -32.15 24.54
N ALA A 68 37.89 -32.44 25.83
CA ALA A 68 37.20 -31.83 26.97
C ALA A 68 36.77 -30.34 26.91
N PRO A 69 35.76 -29.97 27.73
CA PRO A 69 35.28 -28.60 27.87
C PRO A 69 36.32 -27.73 28.60
N ARG A 70 36.70 -26.61 27.98
CA ARG A 70 37.58 -25.61 28.59
C ARG A 70 36.73 -24.46 29.15
N THR A 71 36.46 -24.56 30.45
CA THR A 71 36.11 -23.43 31.32
C THR A 71 37.34 -22.53 31.44
N GLU A 72 37.21 -21.23 31.16
CA GLU A 72 38.12 -20.18 31.67
C GLU A 72 37.52 -18.77 31.40
N PRO A 73 37.97 -17.71 32.08
CA PRO A 73 37.14 -16.97 33.03
C PRO A 73 36.84 -15.53 32.59
N GLN A 74 35.87 -14.93 33.28
CA GLN A 74 35.62 -13.49 33.28
C GLN A 74 36.93 -12.73 33.56
N ALA A 75 37.40 -11.97 32.57
CA ALA A 75 38.38 -10.92 32.76
C ALA A 75 37.66 -9.57 32.69
N GLU A 76 37.71 -8.88 33.83
CA GLU A 76 37.29 -7.52 34.05
C GLU A 76 37.77 -6.59 32.93
N ARG A 77 36.84 -5.83 32.33
CA ARG A 77 37.20 -4.65 31.57
C ARG A 77 37.42 -3.49 32.55
N PRO A 78 38.63 -2.91 32.60
CA PRO A 78 38.86 -1.71 33.40
C PRO A 78 38.08 -0.53 32.82
N SER A 79 37.39 0.13 33.75
CA SER A 79 36.70 1.40 33.62
C SER A 79 37.66 2.46 33.07
N ALA A 80 37.49 2.84 31.81
CA ALA A 80 38.22 3.95 31.22
C ALA A 80 37.64 5.27 31.73
N ALA A 81 38.52 6.04 32.35
CA ALA A 81 38.29 7.32 32.98
C ALA A 81 37.57 8.33 32.06
N ARG A 82 36.58 8.99 32.63
CA ARG A 82 35.94 10.20 32.11
C ARG A 82 36.99 11.28 31.87
N ALA A 83 37.12 11.73 30.62
CA ALA A 83 37.74 13.01 30.31
C ALA A 83 36.76 14.16 30.66
N PRO A 84 37.23 15.29 31.22
CA PRO A 84 36.40 16.47 31.42
C PRO A 84 36.21 17.20 30.08
N VAL A 85 34.99 17.12 29.50
CA VAL A 85 34.61 18.02 28.42
C VAL A 85 34.23 19.37 29.04
N ALA A 86 35.24 20.24 29.15
CA ALA A 86 35.04 21.67 29.26
C ALA A 86 34.58 22.20 27.89
N GLY A 87 33.49 22.96 27.86
CA GLY A 87 33.02 23.63 26.63
C GLY A 87 31.50 23.64 26.49
N ARG A 88 30.79 24.12 27.51
CA ARG A 88 29.37 24.46 27.38
C ARG A 88 29.29 25.74 26.55
N ALA A 89 29.14 25.59 25.23
CA ALA A 89 28.80 26.71 24.36
C ALA A 89 27.42 27.23 24.76
N THR A 90 27.38 28.47 25.23
CA THR A 90 26.16 29.23 25.48
C THR A 90 25.37 29.35 24.17
N PRO A 91 24.05 29.15 24.19
CA PRO A 91 23.21 29.47 23.04
C PRO A 91 23.32 30.97 22.75
N PRO A 92 23.44 31.40 21.48
CA PRO A 92 23.45 32.81 21.13
C PRO A 92 22.12 33.45 21.57
N THR A 93 22.23 34.54 22.31
CA THR A 93 21.12 35.42 22.66
C THR A 93 20.40 35.86 21.39
N PRO A 94 19.06 35.75 21.30
CA PRO A 94 18.33 36.29 20.16
C PRO A 94 18.52 37.80 20.12
N GLN A 95 19.12 38.30 19.03
CA GLN A 95 19.16 39.73 18.77
C GLN A 95 17.73 40.24 18.54
N PRO A 96 17.36 41.39 19.12
CA PRO A 96 16.08 42.02 18.87
C PRO A 96 15.98 42.44 17.40
N ASP A 97 14.86 42.07 16.78
CA ASP A 97 14.48 42.38 15.41
C ASP A 97 14.68 43.87 15.11
N SER A 98 15.42 44.13 14.02
CA SER A 98 15.46 45.46 13.43
C SER A 98 14.07 45.83 12.89
N PRO A 99 13.61 47.09 13.05
CA PRO A 99 12.30 47.52 12.60
C PRO A 99 12.20 47.38 11.07
N ILE A 100 11.18 46.64 10.64
CA ILE A 100 10.77 46.50 9.24
C ILE A 100 10.44 47.90 8.70
N PRO A 101 11.07 48.37 7.60
CA PRO A 101 10.72 49.65 7.01
C PRO A 101 9.28 49.61 6.47
N PRO A 102 8.53 50.73 6.56
CA PRO A 102 7.14 50.78 6.12
C PRO A 102 7.04 50.47 4.63
N ARG A 103 6.21 49.48 4.31
CA ARG A 103 5.89 49.05 2.94
C ARG A 103 5.20 50.22 2.22
N ALA A 104 5.83 50.71 1.16
CA ALA A 104 5.24 51.72 0.30
C ALA A 104 3.93 51.21 -0.30
N THR A 105 2.86 51.98 -0.11
CA THR A 105 1.53 51.75 -0.69
C THR A 105 1.62 51.85 -2.22
N PRO A 106 1.21 50.82 -2.98
CA PRO A 106 1.14 50.94 -4.43
C PRO A 106 0.05 51.93 -4.82
N LYS A 107 0.43 52.87 -5.68
CA LYS A 107 -0.43 53.87 -6.32
C LYS A 107 -1.47 53.14 -7.20
N PRO A 108 -2.77 53.44 -7.08
CA PRO A 108 -3.78 52.86 -7.95
C PRO A 108 -3.57 53.33 -9.41
N PRO A 109 -3.74 52.46 -10.41
CA PRO A 109 -3.74 52.86 -11.81
C PRO A 109 -5.00 53.65 -12.13
N ASP A 110 -4.82 54.77 -12.83
CA ASP A 110 -5.88 55.61 -13.37
C ASP A 110 -6.75 54.79 -14.35
N ALA A 111 -8.05 54.71 -14.05
CA ALA A 111 -9.05 54.15 -14.95
C ALA A 111 -9.37 55.17 -16.07
N PRO A 112 -9.46 54.75 -17.35
CA PRO A 112 -10.07 55.57 -18.38
C PRO A 112 -11.60 55.56 -18.23
N LEU A 113 -12.16 56.76 -18.15
CA LEU A 113 -13.57 57.06 -18.30
C LEU A 113 -14.04 56.68 -19.71
N GLU A 114 -15.00 55.76 -19.82
CA GLU A 114 -15.89 55.71 -20.98
C GLU A 114 -17.34 55.62 -20.50
N SER A 115 -18.11 56.62 -20.93
CA SER A 115 -19.48 56.90 -20.47
C SER A 115 -20.47 56.35 -21.48
N THR A 116 -21.39 55.50 -21.03
CA THR A 116 -22.57 55.11 -21.83
C THR A 116 -23.84 55.38 -21.02
N PRO A 117 -24.87 56.04 -21.59
CA PRO A 117 -26.02 56.53 -20.85
C PRO A 117 -27.07 55.45 -20.57
N ALA A 118 -27.68 55.55 -19.39
CA ALA A 118 -28.76 54.70 -18.88
C ALA A 118 -30.14 55.04 -19.50
N PRO A 119 -31.08 54.08 -19.56
CA PRO A 119 -32.50 54.37 -19.68
C PRO A 119 -33.22 54.38 -18.31
N LYS A 120 -33.77 55.56 -18.00
CA LYS A 120 -34.99 55.91 -17.26
C LYS A 120 -35.71 54.81 -16.43
N PRO A 121 -35.81 54.95 -15.09
CA PRO A 121 -36.83 54.30 -14.28
C PRO A 121 -38.03 55.26 -14.02
N ALA A 122 -39.24 54.70 -14.11
CA ALA A 122 -40.47 55.36 -13.70
C ALA A 122 -40.71 55.21 -12.19
N ALA A 123 -41.36 56.23 -11.63
CA ALA A 123 -41.55 56.52 -10.22
C ALA A 123 -42.62 55.68 -9.50
N ALA A 124 -42.45 55.46 -8.18
CA ALA A 124 -43.41 55.84 -7.13
C ALA A 124 -42.88 55.52 -5.70
N LYS A 125 -42.42 56.57 -4.99
CA LYS A 125 -42.79 57.12 -3.64
C LYS A 125 -43.28 56.22 -2.44
N PRO A 126 -43.29 56.72 -1.18
CA PRO A 126 -42.44 56.21 -0.07
C PRO A 126 -43.16 56.05 1.30
N GLU A 127 -42.48 55.53 2.34
CA GLU A 127 -42.78 55.83 3.76
C GLU A 127 -41.55 55.47 4.63
N SER A 128 -40.83 56.44 5.24
CA SER A 128 -40.96 56.94 6.63
C SER A 128 -40.62 55.85 7.68
N ALA A 129 -39.80 55.98 8.73
CA ALA A 129 -39.07 57.08 9.35
C ALA A 129 -38.11 56.50 10.43
N ALA A 130 -37.25 57.38 10.97
CA ALA A 130 -36.67 57.39 12.33
C ALA A 130 -35.44 56.48 12.59
N ARG A 131 -34.23 57.07 12.80
CA ARG A 131 -33.62 57.49 14.10
C ARG A 131 -33.41 56.28 15.03
N SER A 132 -32.21 55.95 15.54
CA SER A 132 -31.18 56.78 16.17
C SER A 132 -29.85 55.99 16.32
N ALA A 133 -28.74 56.70 16.44
CA ALA A 133 -27.52 56.23 17.12
C ALA A 133 -27.80 55.93 18.62
N PRO A 134 -26.97 55.12 19.30
CA PRO A 134 -25.88 55.69 20.11
C PRO A 134 -24.61 54.78 20.15
N GLU A 135 -23.40 55.35 20.13
CA GLU A 135 -22.57 55.73 21.29
C GLU A 135 -21.70 54.60 21.85
N ARG A 136 -20.39 54.88 21.90
CA ARG A 136 -19.33 54.04 22.45
C ARG A 136 -19.52 53.86 23.96
N ALA A 137 -19.48 52.61 24.41
CA ALA A 137 -19.10 52.27 25.78
C ALA A 137 -18.21 51.03 25.77
N ALA A 138 -17.05 51.16 26.43
CA ALA A 138 -16.09 50.09 26.69
C ALA A 138 -16.78 48.92 27.39
N ARG A 139 -16.48 47.68 26.96
CA ARG A 139 -17.04 46.46 27.55
C ARG A 139 -16.00 45.71 28.36
N ASP A 140 -16.34 45.56 29.64
CA ASP A 140 -15.87 44.55 30.58
C ASP A 140 -15.96 43.12 30.01
N PRO A 141 -14.93 42.27 30.18
CA PRO A 141 -14.91 40.89 29.69
C PRO A 141 -15.75 39.88 30.53
N LYS A 142 -16.45 40.32 31.58
CA LYS A 142 -17.12 39.39 32.52
C LYS A 142 -18.61 39.11 32.21
N ALA A 143 -19.21 39.81 31.25
CA ALA A 143 -20.63 39.65 30.90
C ALA A 143 -20.91 38.71 29.69
N ALA A 144 -19.86 38.15 29.06
CA ALA A 144 -20.00 37.27 27.89
C ALA A 144 -20.28 35.80 28.24
N ALA A 145 -19.92 35.35 29.46
CA ALA A 145 -20.07 33.95 29.87
C ALA A 145 -21.53 33.55 30.18
N ASP A 146 -22.36 34.49 30.66
CA ASP A 146 -23.75 34.19 31.05
C ASP A 146 -24.74 34.11 29.86
N ARG A 147 -24.38 34.63 28.68
CA ARG A 147 -25.24 34.51 27.48
C ARG A 147 -25.12 33.15 26.80
N GLN A 148 -23.93 32.53 26.78
CA GLN A 148 -23.74 31.19 26.21
C GLN A 148 -24.47 30.09 27.00
N ALA A 149 -24.68 30.27 28.31
CA ALA A 149 -25.41 29.29 29.13
C ALA A 149 -26.94 29.31 28.91
N ARG A 150 -27.51 30.43 28.42
CA ARG A 150 -28.96 30.52 28.16
C ARG A 150 -29.34 30.03 26.77
N ASP A 151 -28.50 30.24 25.76
CA ASP A 151 -28.78 29.78 24.40
C ASP A 151 -28.61 28.25 24.25
N ALA A 152 -27.76 27.61 25.07
CA ALA A 152 -27.64 26.15 25.13
C ALA A 152 -28.87 25.44 25.71
N LYS A 153 -29.73 26.15 26.47
CA LYS A 153 -30.94 25.57 27.09
C LYS A 153 -32.20 25.73 26.22
N ALA A 154 -32.15 26.59 25.19
CA ALA A 154 -33.26 26.78 24.24
C ALA A 154 -33.22 25.83 23.03
N ALA A 155 -32.08 25.16 22.79
CA ALA A 155 -31.93 24.21 21.67
C ALA A 155 -32.36 22.75 22.00
N ALA A 156 -32.82 22.48 23.22
CA ALA A 156 -33.21 21.13 23.65
C ALA A 156 -34.74 20.87 23.69
N ALA A 157 -35.55 21.79 23.17
CA ALA A 157 -37.02 21.67 23.20
C ALA A 157 -37.65 22.10 21.87
N THR A 158 -37.41 21.34 20.81
CA THR A 158 -38.25 21.34 19.60
C THR A 158 -38.16 19.96 18.96
N GLU A 159 -38.94 19.00 19.48
CA GLU A 159 -39.33 17.83 18.70
C GLU A 159 -40.42 18.26 17.69
N PRO A 160 -40.22 18.08 16.38
CA PRO A 160 -41.32 18.16 15.43
C PRO A 160 -42.11 16.85 15.47
N GLU A 161 -43.36 16.92 15.94
CA GLU A 161 -44.35 15.86 15.80
C GLU A 161 -44.69 15.67 14.30
N SER A 162 -43.87 14.88 13.60
CA SER A 162 -44.09 14.49 12.21
C SER A 162 -44.75 13.11 12.16
N LYS A 163 -46.09 13.10 12.09
CA LYS A 163 -46.87 11.95 11.63
C LYS A 163 -46.49 11.62 10.18
N SER A 164 -45.54 10.71 9.96
CA SER A 164 -45.31 10.13 8.64
C SER A 164 -45.28 8.59 8.71
N LYS A 165 -46.11 7.98 7.86
CA LYS A 165 -46.26 6.53 7.69
C LYS A 165 -45.07 5.88 6.95
N LEU A 166 -43.84 6.38 7.19
CA LEU A 166 -42.61 5.99 6.48
C LEU A 166 -41.63 5.18 7.34
N VAL A 167 -41.99 4.90 8.59
CA VAL A 167 -41.17 4.12 9.54
C VAL A 167 -40.95 2.64 9.15
N PRO A 168 -41.85 1.91 8.44
CA PRO A 168 -41.58 0.50 8.18
C PRO A 168 -40.55 0.24 7.07
N ILE A 169 -40.27 1.21 6.19
CA ILE A 169 -39.32 1.02 5.08
C ILE A 169 -37.87 1.23 5.54
N ALA A 170 -37.63 2.20 6.43
CA ALA A 170 -36.29 2.46 6.97
C ALA A 170 -35.79 1.33 7.87
N LEU A 171 -36.68 0.66 8.62
CA LEU A 171 -36.31 -0.48 9.46
C LEU A 171 -35.96 -1.72 8.63
N GLY A 172 -36.65 -1.94 7.50
CA GLY A 172 -36.37 -3.04 6.58
C GLY A 172 -34.99 -2.95 5.92
N ALA A 173 -34.59 -1.75 5.49
CA ALA A 173 -33.27 -1.52 4.90
C ALA A 173 -32.13 -1.74 5.91
N LEU A 174 -32.35 -1.42 7.18
CA LEU A 174 -31.34 -1.58 8.23
C LEU A 174 -31.14 -3.06 8.60
N MET A 175 -32.23 -3.83 8.68
CA MET A 175 -32.16 -5.29 8.90
C MET A 175 -31.50 -6.03 7.73
N LEU A 176 -31.75 -5.61 6.49
CA LEU A 176 -31.13 -6.24 5.32
C LEU A 176 -29.63 -5.97 5.26
N THR A 177 -29.20 -4.76 5.61
CA THR A 177 -27.77 -4.43 5.72
C THR A 177 -27.08 -5.23 6.82
N ALA A 178 -27.72 -5.38 7.99
CA ALA A 178 -27.19 -6.19 9.09
C ALA A 178 -27.05 -7.68 8.72
N ALA A 179 -28.02 -8.24 7.98
CA ALA A 179 -27.95 -9.62 7.50
C ALA A 179 -26.82 -9.85 6.48
N VAL A 180 -26.57 -8.90 5.58
CA VAL A 180 -25.46 -8.97 4.61
C VAL A 180 -24.10 -8.90 5.33
N ILE A 181 -23.97 -8.03 6.33
CA ILE A 181 -22.75 -7.94 7.15
C ILE A 181 -22.53 -9.25 7.92
N ALA A 182 -23.57 -9.79 8.58
CA ALA A 182 -23.46 -11.06 9.30
C ALA A 182 -23.08 -12.24 8.38
N ALA A 183 -23.67 -12.32 7.18
CA ALA A 183 -23.32 -13.36 6.19
C ALA A 183 -21.88 -13.23 5.67
N PHE A 184 -21.36 -12.01 5.56
CA PHE A 184 -19.98 -11.75 5.16
C PHE A 184 -18.99 -12.22 6.23
N PHE A 185 -19.26 -11.98 7.51
CA PHE A 185 -18.42 -12.45 8.61
C PHE A 185 -18.54 -13.96 8.85
N TYR A 186 -19.73 -14.55 8.71
CA TYR A 186 -19.93 -15.99 8.85
C TYR A 186 -19.16 -16.79 7.79
N ASN A 187 -19.21 -16.38 6.52
CA ASN A 187 -18.41 -17.01 5.45
C ASN A 187 -16.89 -16.79 5.59
N ARG A 188 -16.45 -15.83 6.40
CA ARG A 188 -15.03 -15.54 6.61
C ARG A 188 -14.45 -16.31 7.80
N GLY A 189 -15.28 -16.68 8.79
CA GLY A 189 -14.85 -17.35 10.02
C GLY A 189 -14.52 -18.84 9.88
N GLU A 190 -15.07 -19.56 8.88
CA GLU A 190 -14.85 -21.02 8.75
C GLU A 190 -13.51 -21.41 8.10
N ARG A 191 -12.68 -20.46 7.65
CA ARG A 191 -11.43 -20.79 6.93
C ARG A 191 -10.16 -20.85 7.77
N ASP A 192 -10.15 -20.36 9.00
CA ASP A 192 -8.90 -20.23 9.78
C ASP A 192 -8.70 -21.27 10.91
N ASP A 193 -9.68 -22.14 11.20
CA ASP A 193 -9.58 -23.10 12.32
C ASP A 193 -9.11 -24.52 11.94
N SER A 194 -8.78 -24.80 10.68
CA SER A 194 -8.40 -26.18 10.24
C SER A 194 -6.89 -26.45 10.14
N ALA A 195 -6.02 -25.57 10.62
CA ALA A 195 -4.58 -25.81 10.56
C ALA A 195 -3.89 -25.42 11.88
N HIS A 196 -3.90 -26.33 12.86
CA HIS A 196 -2.78 -26.69 13.75
C HIS A 196 -3.28 -27.48 14.97
N ALA A 197 -3.61 -28.76 14.76
CA ALA A 197 -3.60 -29.75 15.83
C ALA A 197 -2.49 -30.76 15.53
N ALA A 198 -1.35 -30.59 16.19
CA ALA A 198 -0.28 -31.59 16.22
C ALA A 198 -0.76 -32.79 17.05
N PRO A 199 -0.62 -34.04 16.56
CA PRO A 199 -0.89 -35.20 17.41
C PRO A 199 0.27 -35.41 18.40
N PRO A 200 0.00 -35.76 19.66
CA PRO A 200 1.03 -36.17 20.59
C PRO A 200 1.57 -37.55 20.23
N SER A 201 2.88 -37.66 20.38
CA SER A 201 3.69 -38.87 20.20
C SER A 201 3.67 -39.68 21.50
N ASP A 202 3.25 -40.95 21.44
CA ASP A 202 3.60 -41.97 22.44
C ASP A 202 3.50 -43.41 21.88
N ALA A 203 4.68 -44.05 21.84
CA ALA A 203 5.03 -45.45 22.14
C ALA A 203 4.35 -46.67 21.43
N PRO A 204 5.03 -47.85 21.43
CA PRO A 204 4.88 -48.89 20.41
C PRO A 204 3.89 -49.99 20.81
N GLN A 205 3.20 -50.56 19.83
CA GLN A 205 2.58 -51.88 19.97
C GLN A 205 3.00 -52.79 18.83
N ASP A 206 3.71 -53.85 19.22
CA ASP A 206 3.82 -55.11 18.51
C ASP A 206 2.42 -55.62 18.15
N GLN A 207 2.17 -55.86 16.87
CA GLN A 207 1.15 -56.83 16.48
C GLN A 207 1.55 -57.57 15.21
N GLU A 208 2.18 -58.71 15.45
CA GLU A 208 2.35 -59.83 14.57
C GLU A 208 0.97 -60.35 14.10
N ARG A 209 0.70 -60.30 12.79
CA ARG A 209 -0.21 -61.22 12.10
C ARG A 209 0.05 -61.22 10.60
N ALA A 210 0.56 -62.36 10.13
CA ALA A 210 0.64 -62.74 8.73
C ALA A 210 -0.70 -63.39 8.26
N PRO A 211 -0.80 -63.97 7.05
CA PRO A 211 -1.32 -63.29 5.88
C PRO A 211 -2.58 -63.99 5.33
N LEU A 212 -3.49 -63.24 4.68
CA LEU A 212 -4.48 -63.86 3.81
C LEU A 212 -4.53 -63.19 2.44
N SER A 213 -4.07 -64.01 1.51
CA SER A 213 -4.22 -63.99 0.06
C SER A 213 -5.66 -63.69 -0.39
N GLY A 214 -5.80 -62.85 -1.42
CA GLY A 214 -7.06 -62.61 -2.12
C GLY A 214 -6.84 -61.75 -3.36
N ALA A 215 -6.77 -62.41 -4.52
CA ALA A 215 -6.94 -61.80 -5.86
C ALA A 215 -8.28 -61.03 -5.91
N GLN A 216 -8.50 -59.98 -6.71
CA GLN A 216 -8.38 -59.84 -8.18
C GLN A 216 -8.89 -58.42 -8.58
N PRO A 217 -9.15 -58.11 -9.86
CA PRO A 217 -8.36 -57.31 -10.80
C PRO A 217 -8.64 -55.79 -10.79
N GLY A 218 -7.61 -55.03 -11.20
CA GLY A 218 -7.67 -53.58 -11.39
C GLY A 218 -8.54 -53.15 -12.56
N ALA A 219 -9.54 -52.33 -12.26
CA ALA A 219 -10.20 -51.45 -13.22
C ALA A 219 -9.42 -50.12 -13.26
N GLN A 220 -8.83 -49.82 -14.42
CA GLN A 220 -8.30 -48.50 -14.77
C GLN A 220 -9.43 -47.47 -14.73
N PRO A 221 -9.31 -46.37 -13.94
CA PRO A 221 -10.09 -45.18 -14.21
C PRO A 221 -9.49 -44.46 -15.42
N ALA A 222 -10.35 -44.22 -16.41
CA ALA A 222 -10.04 -43.39 -17.56
C ALA A 222 -9.47 -42.03 -17.10
N ALA A 223 -8.29 -41.69 -17.63
CA ALA A 223 -7.70 -40.37 -17.50
C ALA A 223 -8.69 -39.32 -18.02
N GLN A 224 -9.23 -38.52 -17.11
CA GLN A 224 -9.87 -37.26 -17.49
C GLN A 224 -8.80 -36.33 -18.06
N PRO A 225 -9.01 -35.73 -19.24
CA PRO A 225 -8.14 -34.65 -19.72
C PRO A 225 -8.31 -33.47 -18.76
N GLY A 226 -7.31 -33.28 -17.90
CA GLY A 226 -7.23 -32.13 -17.01
C GLY A 226 -7.20 -30.86 -17.85
N SER A 227 -8.26 -30.05 -17.74
CA SER A 227 -8.29 -28.68 -18.21
C SER A 227 -7.10 -27.94 -17.63
N GLN A 228 -6.15 -27.58 -18.48
CA GLN A 228 -5.11 -26.61 -18.17
C GLN A 228 -5.80 -25.29 -17.84
N THR A 229 -5.96 -25.01 -16.56
CA THR A 229 -6.19 -23.64 -16.09
C THR A 229 -4.85 -22.94 -16.19
N ASP A 230 -4.61 -22.30 -17.33
CA ASP A 230 -3.51 -21.35 -17.51
C ASP A 230 -3.68 -20.23 -16.47
N ALA A 231 -2.90 -20.31 -15.39
CA ALA A 231 -2.73 -19.19 -14.50
C ALA A 231 -2.15 -18.03 -15.33
N PRO A 232 -2.76 -16.84 -15.30
CA PRO A 232 -2.27 -15.70 -16.07
C PRO A 232 -0.82 -15.37 -15.74
N ALA A 233 -0.04 -15.14 -16.78
CA ALA A 233 1.28 -14.56 -16.61
C ALA A 233 1.15 -13.18 -15.90
N PRO A 234 2.01 -12.86 -14.92
CA PRO A 234 2.14 -11.50 -14.43
C PRO A 234 2.48 -10.61 -15.64
N ARG A 235 1.66 -9.58 -15.83
CA ARG A 235 1.74 -8.67 -16.98
C ARG A 235 3.14 -8.10 -17.07
N GLU A 236 3.75 -8.25 -18.24
CA GLU A 236 5.02 -7.59 -18.56
C GLU A 236 4.84 -6.09 -18.35
N LEU A 237 5.57 -5.53 -17.38
CA LEU A 237 5.78 -4.10 -17.29
C LEU A 237 6.37 -3.67 -18.65
N ASP A 238 5.75 -2.70 -19.32
CA ASP A 238 6.15 -2.25 -20.65
C ASP A 238 7.66 -2.08 -20.75
N ARG A 239 8.24 -2.71 -21.79
CA ARG A 239 9.68 -2.80 -22.03
C ARG A 239 10.35 -1.42 -22.18
N ASP A 240 9.56 -0.39 -22.46
CA ASP A 240 9.99 1.01 -22.53
C ASP A 240 10.42 1.61 -21.18
N LEU A 241 10.15 0.93 -20.05
CA LEU A 241 10.71 1.30 -18.76
C LEU A 241 12.15 0.79 -18.55
N ALA A 242 12.75 0.05 -19.50
CA ALA A 242 14.07 -0.56 -19.29
C ALA A 242 15.24 0.45 -19.30
N ASP A 243 15.09 1.61 -19.95
CA ASP A 243 16.13 2.68 -20.02
C ASP A 243 16.06 3.68 -18.84
N SER A 244 15.38 3.32 -17.74
CA SER A 244 15.11 4.23 -16.63
C SER A 244 16.15 4.15 -15.51
N ALA A 245 17.34 4.68 -15.78
CA ALA A 245 18.34 4.96 -14.74
C ALA A 245 17.92 6.14 -13.81
N SER A 246 16.90 6.91 -14.18
CA SER A 246 16.30 7.93 -13.33
C SER A 246 14.82 8.11 -13.66
N VAL A 247 13.93 7.44 -12.91
CA VAL A 247 12.52 7.82 -12.94
C VAL A 247 12.40 9.11 -12.13
N ASP A 248 12.23 10.24 -12.82
CA ASP A 248 11.96 11.51 -12.16
C ASP A 248 10.49 11.59 -11.76
N LEU A 249 10.21 11.28 -10.49
CA LEU A 249 8.87 11.35 -9.91
C LEU A 249 8.31 12.78 -9.86
N SER A 250 9.18 13.80 -9.87
CA SER A 250 8.77 15.20 -9.86
C SER A 250 8.25 15.67 -11.22
N ALA A 251 8.66 14.99 -12.30
CA ALA A 251 8.15 15.24 -13.65
C ALA A 251 6.74 14.68 -13.89
N LEU A 252 6.23 13.83 -12.99
CA LEU A 252 4.85 13.33 -13.07
C LEU A 252 3.87 14.46 -12.75
N ALA A 253 2.85 14.64 -13.60
CA ALA A 253 1.77 15.59 -13.34
C ALA A 253 1.04 15.26 -12.03
N ASP A 254 0.48 16.28 -11.37
CA ASP A 254 -0.46 16.05 -10.27
C ASP A 254 -1.77 15.50 -10.84
N LEU A 255 -2.26 14.41 -10.26
CA LEU A 255 -3.51 13.77 -10.70
C LEU A 255 -4.75 14.41 -10.08
N ALA A 256 -4.65 14.87 -8.84
CA ALA A 256 -5.74 15.58 -8.19
C ALA A 256 -5.84 17.00 -8.77
N THR A 257 -6.92 17.28 -9.50
CA THR A 257 -7.09 18.58 -10.16
C THR A 257 -7.19 19.72 -9.13
N PRO A 258 -6.84 20.96 -9.51
CA PRO A 258 -6.98 22.11 -8.63
C PRO A 258 -8.40 22.29 -8.09
N GLU A 259 -9.43 22.01 -8.91
CA GLU A 259 -10.84 22.09 -8.53
C GLU A 259 -11.19 21.05 -7.47
N LEU A 260 -10.72 19.80 -7.65
CA LEU A 260 -10.93 18.75 -6.67
C LEU A 260 -10.24 19.11 -5.35
N ARG A 261 -9.01 19.62 -5.39
CA ARG A 261 -8.27 20.07 -4.18
C ARG A 261 -8.93 21.24 -3.46
N ALA A 262 -9.49 22.19 -4.20
CA ALA A 262 -10.17 23.35 -3.63
C ALA A 262 -11.56 23.01 -3.06
N SER A 263 -12.11 21.84 -3.40
CA SER A 263 -13.42 21.40 -2.90
C SER A 263 -13.37 21.02 -1.41
N ALA A 264 -14.55 21.01 -0.76
CA ALA A 264 -14.70 20.53 0.60
C ALA A 264 -14.33 19.03 0.74
N GLU A 265 -14.64 18.24 -0.30
CA GLU A 265 -14.21 16.84 -0.39
C GLU A 265 -12.68 16.76 -0.43
N GLY A 266 -12.02 17.53 -1.30
CA GLY A 266 -10.57 17.57 -1.39
C GLY A 266 -9.89 17.95 -0.08
N THR A 267 -10.45 18.92 0.65
CA THR A 267 -9.96 19.31 1.99
C THR A 267 -10.07 18.14 2.99
N THR A 268 -11.16 17.39 2.92
CA THR A 268 -11.39 16.21 3.79
C THR A 268 -10.41 15.09 3.45
N LEU A 269 -10.19 14.83 2.16
CA LEU A 269 -9.24 13.82 1.67
C LEU A 269 -7.79 14.18 2.04
N ASP A 270 -7.40 15.43 1.85
CA ASP A 270 -6.06 15.90 2.23
C ASP A 270 -5.84 15.76 3.74
N SER A 271 -6.83 16.13 4.55
CA SER A 271 -6.78 15.97 6.02
C SER A 271 -6.70 14.51 6.45
N ALA A 272 -7.43 13.60 5.78
CA ALA A 272 -7.34 12.16 6.04
C ALA A 272 -5.97 11.60 5.65
N LEU A 273 -5.41 12.04 4.52
CA LEU A 273 -4.08 11.62 4.06
C LEU A 273 -2.97 12.13 4.97
N GLN A 274 -3.05 13.38 5.44
CA GLN A 274 -2.11 13.93 6.42
C GLN A 274 -2.16 13.15 7.74
N ARG A 275 -3.37 12.83 8.24
CA ARG A 275 -3.52 11.96 9.42
C ARG A 275 -2.95 10.57 9.21
N PHE A 276 -3.12 9.99 8.02
CA PHE A 276 -2.57 8.67 7.69
C PHE A 276 -1.03 8.68 7.77
N LEU A 277 -0.38 9.66 7.15
CA LEU A 277 1.07 9.79 7.11
C LEU A 277 1.65 10.18 8.48
N ALA A 278 0.98 11.06 9.22
CA ALA A 278 1.42 11.52 10.53
C ALA A 278 0.98 10.61 11.70
N ALA A 279 0.30 9.49 11.44
CA ALA A 279 -0.25 8.61 12.47
C ALA A 279 0.86 8.09 13.39
N ALA A 280 0.71 8.33 14.70
CA ALA A 280 1.66 7.84 15.71
C ALA A 280 1.41 6.36 16.04
N THR A 281 0.21 5.87 15.77
CA THR A 281 -0.21 4.50 16.07
C THR A 281 -0.81 3.80 14.85
N THR A 282 -0.76 2.47 14.84
CA THR A 282 -1.39 1.64 13.80
C THR A 282 -2.90 1.87 13.72
N SER A 283 -3.59 2.05 14.85
CA SER A 283 -5.05 2.25 14.90
C SER A 283 -5.49 3.58 14.26
N GLU A 284 -4.73 4.66 14.50
CA GLU A 284 -4.96 5.95 13.85
C GLU A 284 -4.77 5.83 12.34
N ARG A 285 -3.69 5.14 11.92
CA ARG A 285 -3.39 4.89 10.51
C ARG A 285 -4.48 4.08 9.83
N GLU A 286 -4.93 2.99 10.43
CA GLU A 286 -6.03 2.14 9.92
C GLU A 286 -7.36 2.90 9.82
N THR A 287 -7.63 3.80 10.76
CA THR A 287 -8.84 4.63 10.72
C THR A 287 -8.78 5.61 9.56
N ALA A 288 -7.67 6.33 9.40
CA ALA A 288 -7.46 7.23 8.26
C ALA A 288 -7.48 6.47 6.91
N ALA A 289 -6.89 5.28 6.85
CA ALA A 289 -6.93 4.42 5.67
C ALA A 289 -8.37 4.02 5.29
N ARG A 290 -9.20 3.63 6.26
CA ARG A 290 -10.62 3.30 6.02
C ARG A 290 -11.40 4.48 5.46
N GLU A 291 -11.15 5.70 5.95
CA GLU A 291 -11.76 6.92 5.43
C GLU A 291 -11.35 7.18 3.97
N LEU A 292 -10.05 7.03 3.64
CA LEU A 292 -9.55 7.17 2.27
C LEU A 292 -10.13 6.10 1.34
N VAL A 293 -10.18 4.84 1.78
CA VAL A 293 -10.74 3.73 1.00
C VAL A 293 -12.24 3.93 0.76
N ALA A 294 -12.99 4.42 1.75
CA ALA A 294 -14.41 4.72 1.63
C ALA A 294 -14.70 5.82 0.60
N ALA A 295 -13.79 6.79 0.46
CA ALA A 295 -13.92 7.83 -0.56
C ALA A 295 -13.59 7.36 -1.98
N GLY A 296 -12.98 6.18 -2.14
CA GLY A 296 -12.80 5.57 -3.46
C GLY A 296 -11.77 6.28 -4.34
N ARG A 297 -12.11 6.46 -5.62
CA ARG A 297 -11.16 6.91 -6.64
C ARG A 297 -10.58 8.33 -6.41
N PRO A 298 -11.35 9.34 -5.95
CA PRO A 298 -10.77 10.63 -5.59
C PRO A 298 -9.60 10.50 -4.60
N ALA A 299 -9.73 9.68 -3.56
CA ALA A 299 -8.67 9.45 -2.58
C ALA A 299 -7.41 8.81 -3.20
N LEU A 300 -7.57 7.93 -4.19
CA LEU A 300 -6.44 7.37 -4.94
C LEU A 300 -5.60 8.47 -5.57
N LEU A 301 -6.22 9.50 -6.17
CA LEU A 301 -5.50 10.59 -6.83
C LEU A 301 -4.64 11.38 -5.84
N PHE A 302 -5.19 11.69 -4.66
CA PHE A 302 -4.44 12.35 -3.58
C PHE A 302 -3.31 11.46 -3.05
N ALA A 303 -3.58 10.17 -2.83
CA ALA A 303 -2.58 9.22 -2.37
C ALA A 303 -1.39 9.13 -3.34
N LEU A 304 -1.65 9.03 -4.65
CA LEU A 304 -0.58 8.96 -5.66
C LEU A 304 0.21 10.27 -5.76
N ASP A 305 -0.42 11.42 -5.56
CA ASP A 305 0.26 12.72 -5.54
C ASP A 305 1.13 12.90 -4.30
N ALA A 306 0.73 12.37 -3.14
CA ALA A 306 1.57 12.35 -1.95
C ALA A 306 2.70 11.32 -2.08
N TRP A 307 2.41 10.14 -2.64
CA TRP A 307 3.37 9.04 -2.76
C TRP A 307 4.60 9.47 -3.56
N LYS A 308 4.41 10.19 -4.67
CA LYS A 308 5.53 10.69 -5.50
C LYS A 308 6.40 11.74 -4.81
N ARG A 309 5.96 12.31 -3.68
CA ARG A 309 6.69 13.31 -2.89
C ARG A 309 7.44 12.70 -1.69
N LEU A 310 7.21 11.42 -1.38
CA LEU A 310 7.91 10.74 -0.29
C LEU A 310 9.38 10.51 -0.66
N ASP A 311 10.28 10.78 0.29
CA ASP A 311 11.69 10.49 0.11
C ASP A 311 11.98 8.99 0.36
N LEU A 312 11.97 8.22 -0.73
CA LEU A 312 12.27 6.78 -0.70
C LEU A 312 13.72 6.46 -0.28
N ALA A 313 14.61 7.45 -0.15
CA ALA A 313 15.93 7.24 0.40
C ALA A 313 15.94 7.14 1.93
N THR A 314 14.92 7.66 2.61
CA THR A 314 14.79 7.62 4.07
C THR A 314 14.02 6.39 4.53
N ASP A 315 14.27 5.94 5.77
CA ASP A 315 13.54 4.81 6.36
C ASP A 315 12.05 5.16 6.54
N ASP A 316 11.78 6.38 7.03
CA ASP A 316 10.42 6.90 7.23
C ASP A 316 9.65 6.99 5.91
N GLY A 317 10.25 7.60 4.87
CA GLY A 317 9.61 7.72 3.56
C GLY A 317 9.33 6.36 2.91
N ARG A 318 10.17 5.35 3.15
CA ARG A 318 9.89 3.96 2.70
C ARG A 318 8.80 3.28 3.51
N ALA A 319 8.78 3.48 4.82
CA ALA A 319 7.72 2.95 5.69
C ALA A 319 6.36 3.53 5.29
N ASP A 320 6.29 4.84 5.07
CA ASP A 320 5.08 5.54 4.65
C ASP A 320 4.65 5.13 3.24
N ALA A 321 5.58 5.01 2.30
CA ALA A 321 5.32 4.51 0.95
C ALA A 321 4.75 3.08 0.96
N THR A 322 5.32 2.20 1.81
CA THR A 322 4.85 0.82 1.97
C THR A 322 3.45 0.78 2.57
N ALA A 323 3.19 1.59 3.59
CA ALA A 323 1.86 1.67 4.20
C ALA A 323 0.81 2.20 3.21
N LEU A 324 1.14 3.27 2.47
CA LEU A 324 0.25 3.86 1.49
C LEU A 324 -0.09 2.89 0.35
N GLU A 325 0.90 2.14 -0.13
CA GLU A 325 0.72 1.09 -1.13
C GLU A 325 -0.22 -0.01 -0.66
N ARG A 326 0.04 -0.56 0.53
CA ARG A 326 -0.68 -1.70 1.08
C ARG A 326 -2.10 -1.34 1.53
N ASP A 327 -2.23 -0.26 2.29
CA ASP A 327 -3.45 0.05 3.04
C ASP A 327 -4.43 0.91 2.24
N VAL A 328 -3.94 1.71 1.29
CA VAL A 328 -4.76 2.64 0.51
C VAL A 328 -4.81 2.24 -0.96
N VAL A 329 -3.68 2.23 -1.65
CA VAL A 329 -3.65 2.02 -3.11
C VAL A 329 -4.14 0.63 -3.48
N THR A 330 -3.61 -0.41 -2.83
CA THR A 330 -4.00 -1.81 -3.07
C THR A 330 -5.46 -2.04 -2.71
N ALA A 331 -5.95 -1.47 -1.61
CA ALA A 331 -7.35 -1.56 -1.21
C ALA A 331 -8.28 -0.90 -2.25
N LEU A 332 -7.97 0.32 -2.69
CA LEU A 332 -8.72 1.04 -3.73
C LEU A 332 -8.66 0.35 -5.10
N ALA A 333 -7.59 -0.39 -5.36
CA ALA A 333 -7.40 -1.21 -6.54
C ALA A 333 -8.09 -2.58 -6.45
N GLY A 334 -8.87 -2.87 -5.40
CA GLY A 334 -9.54 -4.15 -5.20
C GLY A 334 -8.57 -5.29 -4.89
N GLY A 335 -7.54 -5.01 -4.09
CA GLY A 335 -6.53 -5.99 -3.65
C GLY A 335 -5.36 -6.17 -4.63
N ARG A 336 -5.25 -5.34 -5.67
CA ARG A 336 -4.18 -5.46 -6.68
C ARG A 336 -2.99 -4.55 -6.40
N SER A 337 -1.81 -5.06 -6.74
CA SER A 337 -0.55 -4.33 -6.66
C SER A 337 0.31 -4.56 -7.92
N PHE A 338 1.12 -3.56 -8.29
CA PHE A 338 2.21 -3.72 -9.26
C PHE A 338 3.46 -4.36 -8.63
N GLY A 339 3.37 -4.76 -7.36
CA GLY A 339 4.47 -5.20 -6.53
C GLY A 339 5.15 -4.02 -5.85
N TRP A 340 5.59 -4.23 -4.61
CA TRP A 340 6.38 -3.26 -3.86
C TRP A 340 7.53 -3.98 -3.16
N LYS A 341 8.70 -3.33 -3.05
CA LYS A 341 9.87 -3.87 -2.35
C LYS A 341 10.34 -2.88 -1.30
N ALA A 342 10.31 -3.29 -0.04
CA ALA A 342 10.62 -2.43 1.10
C ALA A 342 12.08 -2.55 1.62
N ASP A 343 12.95 -3.32 0.95
CA ASP A 343 14.30 -3.65 1.47
C ASP A 343 15.31 -2.48 1.49
N GLY A 344 14.92 -1.30 1.00
CA GLY A 344 15.75 -0.09 1.03
C GLY A 344 16.95 -0.08 0.09
N SER A 345 17.18 -1.17 -0.66
CA SER A 345 18.26 -1.22 -1.64
C SER A 345 18.06 -0.19 -2.75
N ALA A 346 19.15 0.23 -3.40
CA ALA A 346 19.07 1.14 -4.54
C ALA A 346 18.17 0.57 -5.67
N GLU A 347 18.23 -0.74 -5.89
CA GLU A 347 17.37 -1.43 -6.85
C GLU A 347 15.89 -1.34 -6.46
N SER A 348 15.55 -1.59 -5.19
CA SER A 348 14.17 -1.47 -4.72
C SER A 348 13.65 -0.05 -4.74
N ARG A 349 14.49 0.96 -4.49
CA ARG A 349 14.11 2.38 -4.65
C ARG A 349 13.76 2.71 -6.11
N LEU A 350 14.60 2.28 -7.05
CA LEU A 350 14.32 2.44 -8.49
C LEU A 350 13.05 1.69 -8.90
N PHE A 351 12.87 0.46 -8.41
CA PHE A 351 11.66 -0.32 -8.65
C PHE A 351 10.42 0.39 -8.08
N GLY A 352 10.48 0.89 -6.84
CA GLY A 352 9.41 1.67 -6.22
C GLY A 352 9.04 2.92 -7.01
N ALA A 353 10.03 3.66 -7.53
CA ALA A 353 9.77 4.80 -8.39
C ALA A 353 9.05 4.40 -9.70
N ARG A 354 9.43 3.27 -10.32
CA ARG A 354 8.73 2.73 -11.49
C ARG A 354 7.28 2.33 -11.17
N VAL A 355 7.06 1.73 -10.00
CA VAL A 355 5.72 1.36 -9.53
C VAL A 355 4.84 2.60 -9.34
N ILE A 356 5.36 3.66 -8.72
CA ILE A 356 4.64 4.94 -8.58
C ILE A 356 4.29 5.52 -9.95
N ALA A 357 5.24 5.57 -10.88
CA ALA A 357 5.00 6.07 -12.24
C ALA A 357 3.96 5.22 -13.00
N GLN A 358 3.96 3.90 -12.81
CA GLN A 358 2.98 3.01 -13.41
C GLN A 358 1.58 3.25 -12.83
N TRP A 359 1.46 3.41 -11.52
CA TRP A 359 0.19 3.79 -10.89
C TRP A 359 -0.33 5.12 -11.40
N HIS A 360 0.55 6.12 -11.53
CA HIS A 360 0.20 7.43 -12.11
C HIS A 360 -0.39 7.31 -13.51
N ARG A 361 0.25 6.51 -14.38
CA ARG A 361 -0.25 6.22 -15.73
C ARG A 361 -1.63 5.59 -15.74
N VAL A 362 -1.87 4.62 -14.84
CA VAL A 362 -3.13 3.88 -14.79
C VAL A 362 -4.25 4.70 -14.16
N ALA A 363 -3.97 5.44 -13.08
CA ALA A 363 -4.97 6.24 -12.38
C ALA A 363 -5.37 7.51 -13.14
N GLY A 364 -4.44 8.10 -13.91
CA GLY A 364 -4.65 9.31 -14.70
C GLY A 364 -5.55 9.13 -15.93
N SER A 365 -6.00 7.91 -16.23
CA SER A 365 -6.94 7.63 -17.32
C SER A 365 -8.07 6.73 -16.82
N ASP A 366 -9.31 7.19 -16.95
CA ASP A 366 -10.52 6.43 -16.62
C ASP A 366 -10.54 5.08 -17.33
N ASP A 367 -10.26 5.06 -18.63
CA ASP A 367 -10.22 3.84 -19.43
C ASP A 367 -9.10 2.89 -19.00
N ALA A 368 -7.92 3.42 -18.64
CA ALA A 368 -6.82 2.60 -18.15
C ALA A 368 -7.14 2.01 -16.78
N TRP A 369 -7.73 2.81 -15.90
CA TRP A 369 -8.20 2.39 -14.59
C TRP A 369 -9.26 1.28 -14.71
N GLN A 370 -10.29 1.47 -15.53
CA GLN A 370 -11.33 0.46 -15.72
C GLN A 370 -10.79 -0.82 -16.35
N ARG A 371 -9.87 -0.74 -17.33
CA ARG A 371 -9.20 -1.94 -17.88
C ARG A 371 -8.35 -2.65 -16.83
N PHE A 372 -7.65 -1.90 -16.00
CA PHE A 372 -6.90 -2.43 -14.88
C PHE A 372 -7.84 -3.13 -13.89
N LEU A 373 -9.00 -2.54 -13.60
CA LEU A 373 -10.05 -3.12 -12.75
C LEU A 373 -10.70 -4.38 -13.34
N ALA A 374 -11.01 -4.38 -14.63
CA ALA A 374 -11.69 -5.48 -15.31
C ALA A 374 -10.81 -6.73 -15.45
N SER A 375 -9.49 -6.56 -15.58
CA SER A 375 -8.60 -7.69 -15.76
C SER A 375 -8.44 -8.59 -14.54
N ALA A 376 -8.92 -8.20 -13.36
CA ALA A 376 -8.94 -9.12 -12.22
C ALA A 376 -10.07 -10.13 -12.30
N ALA A 377 -11.17 -9.86 -13.01
CA ALA A 377 -12.33 -10.75 -13.02
C ALA A 377 -12.10 -12.05 -13.81
N THR A 378 -10.93 -12.21 -14.43
CA THR A 378 -10.56 -13.37 -15.25
C THR A 378 -9.58 -14.31 -14.55
N HIS A 379 -9.27 -14.06 -13.29
CA HIS A 379 -8.33 -14.81 -12.45
C HIS A 379 -8.99 -15.16 -11.13
#